data_AF-A0A926HWC3-F1
#
_entry.id   AF-A0A926HWC3-F1
#
_cell.length_a   1.000
_cell.length_b   1.000
_cell.length_c   1.000
_cell.angle_alpha   90.00
_cell.angle_beta   90.00
_cell.angle_gamma   90.00
#
_symmetry.space_group_name_H-M   'P 1'
#
loop_
_entity.id
_entity.type
_entity.pdbx_description
1 polymer ?
#
loop_
_entity_poly.entity_id
_entity_poly.type
_entity_poly.pdbx_seq_one_letter_code
_entity_poly.pdbx_strand_id
1 'polypeptide(L)'
;MVCKEAQECFFAYFEKELPAKQEAEFLEHLHSCTTCQILFEEYRRCLGNKARPLEEMPRCGEKGEKQRARLLAYGATLAAVLLFGLIMLLRNG
;
A
#
# COMPACT_ATOMS: atom_id res chain seq x y z
N MET A 1 9.27 -18.31 12.21
CA MET A 1 8.26 -17.54 11.46
C MET A 1 7.53 -18.44 10.45
N VAL A 2 6.21 -18.27 10.30
CA VAL A 2 5.39 -18.95 9.27
C VAL A 2 5.07 -18.02 8.09
N CYS A 3 4.67 -18.58 6.93
CA CYS A 3 4.44 -17.79 5.70
C CYS A 3 3.48 -16.61 5.86
N LYS A 4 2.43 -16.76 6.68
CA LYS A 4 1.46 -15.69 6.93
C LYS A 4 2.12 -14.49 7.63
N GLU A 5 2.91 -14.76 8.67
CA GLU A 5 3.64 -13.73 9.41
C GLU A 5 4.69 -13.05 8.53
N ALA A 6 5.38 -13.84 7.68
CA ALA A 6 6.35 -13.29 6.73
C ALA A 6 5.71 -12.31 5.73
N GLN A 7 4.53 -12.64 5.19
CA GLN A 7 3.81 -11.77 4.26
C GLN A 7 3.36 -10.46 4.92
N GLU A 8 2.94 -10.52 6.18
CA GLU A 8 2.59 -9.31 6.96
C GLU A 8 3.82 -8.40 7.19
N CYS A 9 5.03 -8.97 7.24
CA CYS A 9 6.28 -8.22 7.40
C CYS A 9 6.76 -7.51 6.11
N PHE A 10 6.17 -7.79 4.93
CA PHE A 10 6.65 -7.23 3.65
C PHE A 10 6.69 -5.70 3.67
N PHE A 11 5.57 -5.06 4.04
CA PHE A 11 5.47 -3.60 4.05
C PHE A 11 6.46 -2.97 5.03
N ALA A 12 6.47 -3.44 6.28
CA ALA A 12 7.33 -2.89 7.32
C ALA A 12 8.83 -3.14 7.06
N TYR A 13 9.19 -4.20 6.34
CA TYR A 13 10.56 -4.41 5.85
C TYR A 13 10.98 -3.32 4.83
N PHE A 14 10.10 -2.97 3.88
CA PHE A 14 10.39 -1.92 2.90
C PHE A 14 10.45 -0.52 3.51
N GLU A 15 9.57 -0.22 4.47
CA GLU A 15 9.58 1.06 5.20
C GLU A 15 10.69 1.15 6.27
N LYS A 16 11.48 0.07 6.45
CA LYS A 16 12.53 -0.04 7.49
C LYS A 16 11.98 0.15 8.91
N GLU A 17 10.73 -0.24 9.12
CA GLU A 17 10.05 -0.20 10.43
C GLU A 17 10.09 -1.55 11.14
N LEU A 18 10.68 -2.58 10.53
CA LEU A 18 10.80 -3.90 11.12
C LEU A 18 11.89 -3.91 12.22
N PRO A 19 11.61 -4.40 13.44
CA PRO A 19 12.63 -4.56 14.46
C PRO A 19 13.73 -5.54 14.02
N ALA A 20 14.99 -5.26 14.36
CA ALA A 20 16.15 -6.04 13.90
C ALA A 20 16.04 -7.56 14.15
N LYS A 21 15.44 -7.97 15.27
CA LYS A 21 15.20 -9.39 15.57
C LYS A 21 14.20 -10.01 14.59
N GLN A 22 13.10 -9.32 14.31
CA GLN A 22 12.05 -9.78 13.41
C GLN A 22 12.51 -9.75 11.95
N GLU A 23 13.38 -8.79 11.60
CA GLU A 23 14.04 -8.72 10.30
C GLU A 23 14.93 -9.93 10.04
N ALA A 24 15.74 -10.35 11.01
CA ALA A 24 16.55 -11.56 10.87
C ALA A 24 15.68 -12.80 10.65
N GLU A 25 14.61 -12.98 11.44
CA GLU A 25 13.66 -14.10 11.29
C GLU A 25 12.92 -14.07 9.96
N PHE A 26 12.58 -12.88 9.47
CA PHE A 26 11.94 -12.66 8.18
C PHE A 26 12.86 -13.03 7.02
N LEU A 27 14.12 -12.56 7.05
CA LEU A 27 15.12 -12.86 6.03
C LEU A 27 15.48 -14.35 5.98
N GLU A 28 15.61 -14.99 7.15
CA GLU A 28 15.82 -16.45 7.24
C GLU A 28 14.66 -17.22 6.60
N HIS A 29 13.42 -16.79 6.87
CA HIS A 29 12.24 -17.39 6.25
C HIS A 29 12.19 -17.16 4.74
N LEU A 30 12.50 -15.94 4.27
CA LEU A 30 12.55 -15.64 2.83
C LEU A 30 13.58 -16.50 2.11
N HIS A 31 14.73 -16.76 2.74
CA HIS A 31 15.79 -17.58 2.14
C HIS A 31 15.42 -19.07 2.09
N SER A 32 14.62 -19.55 3.04
CA SER A 32 14.22 -20.96 3.14
C SER A 32 12.87 -21.28 2.46
N CYS A 33 12.04 -20.28 2.18
CA CYS A 33 10.71 -20.46 1.61
C CYS A 33 10.59 -19.83 0.22
N THR A 34 10.71 -20.66 -0.82
CA THR A 34 10.60 -20.26 -2.23
C THR A 34 9.29 -19.54 -2.54
N THR A 35 8.17 -19.93 -1.92
CA THR A 35 6.88 -19.26 -2.11
C THR A 35 6.92 -17.82 -1.61
N CYS A 36 7.44 -17.60 -0.41
CA CYS A 36 7.55 -16.25 0.16
C CYS A 36 8.58 -15.41 -0.59
N GLN A 37 9.65 -16.02 -1.10
CA GLN A 37 10.62 -15.36 -1.97
C GLN A 37 9.97 -14.81 -3.25
N ILE A 38 9.20 -15.64 -3.97
CA ILE A 38 8.51 -15.23 -5.19
C ILE A 38 7.53 -14.09 -4.90
N LEU A 39 6.71 -14.23 -3.85
CA LEU A 39 5.75 -13.20 -3.46
C LEU A 39 6.44 -11.89 -3.05
N PHE A 40 7.58 -11.98 -2.35
CA PHE A 40 8.35 -10.81 -1.95
C PHE A 40 8.96 -10.09 -3.17
N GLU A 41 9.47 -10.83 -4.15
CA GLU A 41 9.96 -10.25 -5.40
C GLU A 41 8.86 -9.59 -6.23
N GLU A 42 7.68 -10.22 -6.30
CA GLU A 42 6.50 -9.65 -6.93
C GLU A 42 6.07 -8.35 -6.23
N TYR A 43 6.01 -8.38 -4.90
CA TYR A 43 5.69 -7.21 -4.09
C TYR A 43 6.70 -6.08 -4.31
N ARG A 44 8.00 -6.39 -4.33
CA ARG A 44 9.09 -5.44 -4.64
C ARG A 44 8.92 -4.84 -6.04
N ARG A 45 8.61 -5.67 -7.04
CA ARG A 45 8.38 -5.22 -8.42
C ARG A 45 7.18 -4.30 -8.51
N CYS A 46 6.11 -4.60 -7.79
CA CYS A 46 4.93 -3.75 -7.68
C CYS A 46 5.27 -2.38 -7.08
N LEU A 47 6.02 -2.35 -5.98
CA LEU A 47 6.47 -1.09 -5.38
C LEU A 47 7.38 -0.28 -6.30
N GLY A 48 8.33 -0.93 -6.99
CA GLY A 48 9.22 -0.27 -7.94
C GLY A 48 8.50 0.32 -9.16
N ASN A 49 7.39 -0.29 -9.60
CA ASN A 49 6.58 0.23 -10.71
C ASN A 49 5.70 1.43 -10.30
N LYS A 50 5.44 1.64 -8.99
CA LYS A 50 4.74 2.83 -8.44
C LYS A 50 5.60 4.09 -8.39
N ALA A 51 6.87 4.03 -8.80
CA ALA A 51 7.69 5.23 -8.99
C ALA A 51 7.30 6.04 -10.26
N ARG A 52 6.35 5.56 -11.06
CA ARG A 52 5.59 6.38 -12.02
C ARG A 52 4.37 7.01 -11.33
N PRO A 53 3.90 8.20 -11.75
CA PRO A 53 2.89 8.98 -11.05
C PRO A 53 1.73 8.12 -10.57
N LEU A 54 1.44 8.26 -9.28
CA LEU A 54 0.73 7.32 -8.43
C LEU A 54 -0.77 7.27 -8.76
N GLU A 55 -1.14 6.57 -9.83
CA GLU A 55 -2.52 6.09 -10.02
C GLU A 55 -2.61 4.62 -9.56
N GLU A 56 -2.89 4.49 -8.26
CA GLU A 56 -3.55 3.36 -7.59
C GLU A 56 -3.28 1.93 -8.12
N MET A 57 -2.27 1.22 -7.57
CA MET A 57 -2.29 -0.25 -7.71
C MET A 57 -3.27 -0.87 -6.72
N PRO A 58 -4.03 -1.90 -7.15
CA PRO A 58 -4.98 -2.60 -6.32
C PRO A 58 -4.25 -3.36 -5.21
N ARG A 59 -4.77 -3.26 -3.97
CA ARG A 59 -4.32 -4.10 -2.87
C ARG A 59 -4.71 -5.54 -3.16
N CYS A 60 -3.72 -6.42 -3.25
CA CYS A 60 -3.95 -7.85 -3.22
C CYS A 60 -4.50 -8.24 -1.84
N GLY A 61 -5.72 -8.79 -1.81
CA GLY A 61 -6.30 -9.43 -0.62
C GLY A 61 -7.36 -8.63 0.13
N GLU A 62 -8.51 -8.38 -0.50
CA GLU A 62 -9.71 -7.93 0.22
C GLU A 62 -10.66 -9.09 0.49
N LYS A 63 -10.75 -9.51 1.75
CA LYS A 63 -11.98 -10.10 2.28
C LYS A 63 -12.60 -9.12 3.27
N GLY A 64 -13.81 -8.67 2.94
CA GLY A 64 -14.84 -8.39 3.93
C GLY A 64 -14.99 -6.93 4.39
N GLU A 65 -15.74 -6.17 3.60
CA GLU A 65 -16.85 -5.34 4.11
C GLU A 65 -16.53 -4.03 4.85
N LYS A 66 -15.30 -3.74 5.26
CA LYS A 66 -14.97 -2.49 5.98
C LYS A 66 -14.47 -1.32 5.10
N GLN A 67 -14.29 -1.51 3.79
CA GLN A 67 -13.78 -0.43 2.91
C GLN A 67 -14.82 0.62 2.49
N ARG A 68 -16.13 0.33 2.58
CA ARG A 68 -17.18 1.28 2.15
C ARG A 68 -17.18 2.60 2.93
N ALA A 69 -16.73 2.60 4.18
CA ALA A 69 -16.68 3.81 5.00
C ALA A 69 -15.54 4.77 4.60
N ARG A 70 -14.44 4.26 4.01
CA ARG A 70 -13.29 5.11 3.62
C ARG A 70 -13.50 5.78 2.27
N LEU A 71 -14.17 5.13 1.32
CA LEU A 71 -14.49 5.70 0.00
C LEU A 71 -15.38 6.95 0.07
N LEU A 72 -16.29 7.04 1.05
CA LEU A 72 -17.13 8.22 1.22
C LEU A 72 -16.36 9.44 1.77
N ALA A 73 -15.29 9.23 2.54
CA ALA A 73 -14.46 10.33 3.05
C ALA A 73 -13.61 10.97 1.95
N TYR A 74 -13.12 10.18 0.99
CA TYR A 74 -12.37 10.68 -0.17
C TYR A 74 -13.27 11.37 -1.22
N GLY A 75 -14.52 10.91 -1.38
CA GLY A 75 -15.49 11.56 -2.28
C GLY A 75 -15.89 12.97 -1.82
N ALA A 76 -16.04 13.19 -0.51
CA ALA A 76 -16.41 14.50 0.04
C ALA A 76 -15.27 15.54 -0.07
N THR A 77 -14.01 15.10 0.01
CA THR A 77 -12.84 16.00 -0.08
C THR A 77 -12.57 16.45 -1.51
N LEU A 78 -12.73 15.58 -2.51
CA LEU A 78 -12.60 15.95 -3.92
C LEU A 78 -13.67 16.94 -4.37
N ALA A 79 -14.93 16.77 -3.92
CA ALA A 79 -16.01 17.71 -4.21
C ALA A 79 -15.73 19.12 -3.65
N ALA A 80 -15.19 19.21 -2.43
CA ALA A 80 -14.86 20.49 -1.80
C ALA A 80 -13.73 21.24 -2.52
N VAL A 81 -12.69 20.54 -2.97
CA VAL A 81 -11.57 21.13 -3.72
C VAL A 81 -12.03 21.64 -5.10
N LEU A 82 -12.87 20.86 -5.79
CA LEU A 82 -13.42 21.26 -7.09
C LEU A 82 -14.36 22.46 -6.97
N LEU A 83 -15.25 22.49 -5.96
CA LEU A 83 -16.12 23.63 -5.67
C LEU A 83 -15.32 24.90 -5.37
N PHE A 84 -14.26 24.80 -4.57
CA PHE A 84 -13.42 25.95 -4.23
C PHE A 84 -12.70 26.51 -5.47
N GLY A 85 -12.17 25.64 -6.34
CA GLY A 85 -11.55 26.05 -7.60
C GLY A 85 -12.53 26.75 -8.55
N LEU A 86 -13.77 26.25 -8.64
CA LEU A 86 -14.82 26.83 -9.49
C LEU A 86 -15.27 28.22 -9.01
N ILE A 87 -15.39 28.42 -7.70
CA ILE A 87 -15.74 29.72 -7.10
C ILE A 87 -14.64 30.76 -7.35
N MET A 88 -13.36 30.37 -7.24
CA MET A 88 -12.23 31.26 -7.51
C MET A 88 -12.14 31.66 -9.00
N LEU A 89 -12.46 30.75 -9.92
CA LEU A 89 -12.52 31.02 -11.36
C LEU A 89 -13.66 32.00 -11.72
N LEU A 90 -14.84 31.84 -11.13
CA LEU A 90 -15.98 32.74 -11.38
C LEU A 90 -15.80 34.14 -10.81
N ARG A 91 -14.94 34.30 -9.80
CA ARG A 91 -14.70 35.58 -9.12
C ARG A 91 -13.58 36.43 -9.73
N ASN A 92 -12.71 35.82 -10.54
CA ASN A 92 -11.60 36.47 -11.24
C ASN A 92 -11.80 36.51 -12.77
N GLY A 93 -13.00 36.17 -13.26
CA GLY A 93 -13.42 36.29 -14.66
C GLY A 93 -14.34 37.47 -14.90
#